data_AF-J9EKP5-F1
#
_entry.id   AF-J9EKP5-F1
#
_cell.length_a   1.000
_cell.length_b   1.000
_cell.length_c   1.000
_cell.angle_alpha   90.00
_cell.angle_beta   90.00
_cell.angle_gamma   90.00
#
_symmetry.space_group_name_H-M   'P 1'
#
loop_
_entity.id
_entity.type
_entity.pdbx_description
1 polymer ?
#
loop_
_entity_poly.entity_id
_entity_poly.type
_entity_poly.pdbx_seq_one_letter_code
_entity_poly.pdbx_strand_id
1 'polypeptide(L)'
;MHLVCHVKCCTVLPIICSYSYVVEKQPIGKLLFEQFCNTNERYARAWAFLCKVEEYETSDDDGESRRTLAKSIASLLSVENDAPCTSSDSLWCSFLSEDFIEKFTSIANDASHESEPSSGIFFEAYKSVQSFLADRSFRKFLETHYFHRYLQWKWLEKGL
;
A
#
# COMPACT_ATOMS: atom_id res chain seq x y z
N MET A 1 15.69 -0.45 36.87
CA MET A 1 14.81 -0.95 35.80
C MET A 1 14.79 0.09 34.70
N HIS A 2 15.44 -0.23 33.58
CA HIS A 2 15.59 0.64 32.42
C HIS A 2 14.25 0.82 31.71
N LEU A 3 13.86 2.06 31.40
CA LEU A 3 13.17 2.41 30.15
C LEU A 3 13.18 3.94 29.98
N VAL A 4 14.35 4.51 29.71
CA VAL A 4 14.45 5.89 29.20
C VAL A 4 14.66 5.81 27.70
N CYS A 5 13.57 5.74 26.94
CA CYS A 5 13.52 6.27 25.59
C CYS A 5 12.32 7.21 25.51
N HIS A 6 12.38 8.26 26.32
CA HIS A 6 11.36 9.29 26.39
C HIS A 6 11.61 10.28 25.24
N VAL A 7 10.99 10.03 24.08
CA VAL A 7 10.45 11.04 23.14
C VAL A 7 11.31 12.30 22.87
N LYS A 8 12.64 12.18 22.93
CA LYS A 8 13.61 13.26 22.65
C LYS A 8 14.74 12.83 21.71
N CYS A 9 14.59 11.70 21.03
CA CYS A 9 15.52 11.28 19.97
C CYS A 9 15.25 12.03 18.64
N CYS A 10 14.06 12.61 18.47
CA CYS A 10 13.66 13.30 17.24
C CYS A 10 14.37 14.64 17.00
N THR A 11 14.99 15.27 18.01
CA THR A 11 15.64 16.58 17.86
C THR A 11 17.08 16.50 17.34
N VAL A 12 17.65 15.29 17.18
CA VAL A 12 19.09 15.11 16.86
C VAL A 12 19.32 14.50 15.48
N LEU A 13 18.26 14.07 14.78
CA LEU A 13 18.38 13.37 13.51
C LEU A 13 17.68 14.18 12.41
N PRO A 14 18.41 14.80 11.46
CA PRO A 14 17.82 15.28 10.22
C PRO A 14 17.45 14.06 9.35
N ILE A 15 16.42 13.33 9.75
CA ILE A 15 15.86 12.23 8.98
C ILE A 15 14.85 12.83 8.02
N ILE A 16 14.98 12.46 6.74
CA ILE A 16 13.98 12.74 5.73
C ILE A 16 12.75 11.89 6.06
N CYS A 17 11.71 12.51 6.59
CA CYS A 17 10.46 11.85 6.95
C CYS A 17 9.42 11.96 5.81
N SER A 18 9.77 11.45 4.63
CA SER A 18 8.84 11.35 3.50
C SER A 18 8.39 9.90 3.29
N TYR A 19 7.19 9.70 2.74
CA TYR A 19 6.70 8.36 2.38
C TYR A 19 7.69 7.66 1.44
N SER A 20 8.16 8.38 0.42
CA SER A 20 9.13 7.87 -0.56
C SER A 20 10.48 7.47 0.03
N TYR A 21 10.86 8.03 1.17
CA TYR A 21 12.09 7.62 1.85
C TYR A 21 11.81 6.51 2.85
N VAL A 22 10.88 6.73 3.79
CA VAL A 22 10.64 5.81 4.91
C VAL A 22 9.99 4.51 4.44
N VAL A 23 8.98 4.58 3.57
CA VAL A 23 8.18 3.40 3.20
C VAL A 23 8.74 2.73 1.95
N GLU A 24 9.11 3.50 0.92
CA GLU A 24 9.53 2.92 -0.36
C GLU A 24 11.01 2.50 -0.39
N LYS A 25 11.91 3.25 0.27
CA LYS A 25 13.37 3.03 0.19
C LYS A 25 13.98 2.29 1.38
N GLN A 26 13.25 2.11 2.47
CA GLN A 26 13.80 1.55 3.71
C GLN A 26 13.05 0.26 4.06
N PRO A 27 13.66 -0.94 3.96
CA PRO A 27 12.97 -2.20 4.22
C PRO A 27 12.28 -2.26 5.59
N ILE A 28 12.95 -1.79 6.64
CA ILE A 28 12.38 -1.72 7.99
C ILE A 28 11.22 -0.72 8.08
N GLY A 29 11.27 0.39 7.34
CA GLY A 29 10.18 1.36 7.29
C GLY A 29 8.97 0.84 6.53
N LYS A 30 9.18 0.13 5.41
CA LYS A 30 8.12 -0.60 4.68
C LYS A 30 7.38 -1.58 5.59
N LEU A 31 8.14 -2.42 6.31
CA LEU A 31 7.59 -3.41 7.24
C LEU A 31 6.77 -2.78 8.38
N LEU A 32 7.29 -1.72 9.01
CA LEU A 32 6.58 -1.05 10.10
C LEU A 32 5.33 -0.30 9.61
N PHE A 33 5.36 0.23 8.39
CA PHE A 33 4.21 0.86 7.76
C PHE A 33 3.12 -0.16 7.39
N GLU A 34 3.50 -1.34 6.90
CA GLU A 34 2.59 -2.48 6.71
C GLU A 34 1.89 -2.88 8.02
N GLN A 35 2.65 -3.04 9.11
CA GLN A 35 2.09 -3.35 10.42
C GLN A 35 1.10 -2.29 10.89
N PHE A 36 1.39 -1.02 10.64
CA PHE A 36 0.46 0.08 10.87
C PHE A 36 -0.80 -0.03 9.99
N CYS A 37 -0.65 -0.30 8.70
CA CYS A 37 -1.79 -0.45 7.78
C CYS A 37 -2.73 -1.58 8.24
N ASN A 38 -2.19 -2.68 8.77
CA ASN A 38 -2.97 -3.81 9.29
C ASN A 38 -3.80 -3.49 10.55
N THR A 39 -3.66 -2.29 11.14
CA THR A 39 -4.51 -1.83 12.25
C THR A 39 -5.85 -1.24 11.81
N ASN A 40 -6.03 -1.00 10.50
CA ASN A 40 -7.25 -0.41 9.94
C ASN A 40 -7.60 -1.13 8.63
N GLU A 41 -8.82 -1.65 8.52
CA GLU A 41 -9.25 -2.46 7.37
C GLU A 41 -9.09 -1.74 6.03
N ARG A 42 -9.37 -0.44 5.98
CA ARG A 42 -9.22 0.37 4.77
C ARG A 42 -7.75 0.52 4.36
N TYR A 43 -6.84 0.70 5.31
CA TYR A 43 -5.40 0.76 5.03
C TYR A 43 -4.84 -0.62 4.67
N ALA A 44 -5.29 -1.68 5.35
CA ALA A 44 -4.90 -3.05 5.04
C ALA A 44 -5.28 -3.45 3.61
N ARG A 45 -6.49 -3.14 3.17
CA ARG A 45 -6.94 -3.38 1.78
C ARG A 45 -6.12 -2.59 0.76
N ALA A 46 -5.90 -1.31 1.01
CA ALA A 46 -5.06 -0.47 0.15
C ALA A 46 -3.61 -0.99 0.06
N TRP A 47 -3.04 -1.43 1.18
CA TRP A 47 -1.70 -2.03 1.22
C TRP A 47 -1.65 -3.34 0.43
N ALA A 48 -2.61 -4.24 0.66
CA ALA A 48 -2.71 -5.51 -0.05
C ALA A 48 -2.82 -5.31 -1.57
N PHE A 49 -3.58 -4.30 -2.01
CA PHE A 49 -3.66 -3.92 -3.41
C PHE A 49 -2.29 -3.54 -3.99
N LEU A 50 -1.54 -2.65 -3.33
CA LEU A 50 -0.20 -2.27 -3.80
C LEU A 50 0.75 -3.47 -3.86
N CYS A 51 0.74 -4.34 -2.85
CA CYS A 51 1.56 -5.56 -2.85
C CYS A 51 1.22 -6.49 -4.01
N LYS A 52 -0.06 -6.66 -4.33
CA LYS A 52 -0.50 -7.50 -5.45
C LYS A 52 -0.11 -6.92 -6.80
N VAL A 53 -0.18 -5.60 -6.96
CA VAL A 53 0.32 -4.94 -8.18
C VAL A 53 1.85 -5.07 -8.29
N GLU A 54 2.60 -4.92 -7.19
CA GLU A 54 4.05 -5.15 -7.19
C GLU A 54 4.40 -6.60 -7.56
N GLU A 55 3.66 -7.58 -7.03
CA GLU A 55 3.79 -9.00 -7.38
C GLU A 55 3.52 -9.22 -8.88
N TYR A 56 2.49 -8.59 -9.43
CA TYR A 56 2.18 -8.66 -10.86
C TYR A 56 3.25 -8.05 -11.77
N GLU A 57 3.86 -6.93 -11.36
CA GLU A 57 4.92 -6.26 -12.15
C GLU A 57 6.28 -6.99 -12.04
N THR A 58 6.45 -7.84 -11.02
CA THR A 58 7.69 -8.60 -10.78
C THR A 58 7.57 -10.09 -11.05
N SER A 59 6.36 -10.60 -11.33
CA SER A 59 6.15 -11.99 -11.71
C SER A 59 6.83 -12.29 -13.04
N ASP A 60 7.30 -13.52 -13.19
CA ASP A 60 7.77 -14.02 -14.49
C ASP A 60 6.65 -13.89 -15.54
N ASP A 61 7.03 -13.86 -16.82
CA ASP A 61 6.10 -13.67 -17.94
C ASP A 61 5.26 -14.93 -18.26
N ASP A 62 4.95 -15.71 -17.22
CA ASP A 62 3.99 -16.81 -17.31
C ASP A 62 2.58 -16.24 -17.42
N GLY A 63 1.99 -16.39 -18.61
CA GLY A 63 0.69 -15.81 -18.92
C GLY A 63 -0.43 -16.26 -17.97
N GLU A 64 -0.40 -17.48 -17.43
CA GLU A 64 -1.43 -17.96 -16.49
C GLU A 64 -1.30 -17.31 -15.11
N SER A 65 -0.06 -17.20 -14.60
CA SER A 65 0.25 -16.47 -13.37
C SER A 65 -0.18 -15.01 -13.46
N ARG A 66 0.16 -14.31 -14.56
CA ARG A 66 -0.24 -12.91 -14.78
C ARG A 66 -1.76 -12.75 -14.83
N ARG A 67 -2.48 -13.67 -15.51
CA ARG A 67 -3.95 -13.67 -15.54
C ARG A 67 -4.55 -13.87 -14.15
N THR A 68 -4.00 -14.79 -13.37
CA THR A 68 -4.46 -15.07 -12.01
C THR A 68 -4.24 -13.87 -11.09
N LEU A 69 -3.07 -13.25 -11.17
CA LEU A 69 -2.76 -12.02 -10.43
C LEU A 69 -3.67 -10.86 -10.86
N ALA A 70 -3.90 -10.66 -12.16
CA ALA A 70 -4.78 -9.62 -12.65
C ALA A 70 -6.22 -9.77 -12.13
N LYS A 71 -6.76 -10.99 -12.16
CA LYS A 71 -8.08 -11.31 -11.57
C LYS A 71 -8.11 -11.06 -10.06
N SER A 72 -7.05 -11.44 -9.35
CA SER A 72 -6.94 -11.20 -7.91
C SER A 72 -6.83 -9.72 -7.57
N ILE A 73 -6.19 -8.90 -8.41
CA ILE A 73 -6.10 -7.45 -8.21
C ILE A 73 -7.47 -6.80 -8.47
N ALA A 74 -8.17 -7.21 -9.54
CA ALA A 74 -9.50 -6.71 -9.85
C ALA A 74 -10.51 -7.03 -8.74
N SER A 75 -10.48 -8.25 -8.19
CA SER A 75 -11.40 -8.64 -7.11
C SER A 75 -11.22 -7.85 -5.80
N LEU A 76 -10.03 -7.28 -5.56
CA LEU A 76 -9.81 -6.39 -4.41
C LEU A 76 -10.56 -5.05 -4.54
N LEU A 77 -10.81 -4.60 -5.77
CA LEU A 77 -11.56 -3.37 -6.05
C LEU A 77 -13.08 -3.61 -6.14
N SER A 78 -13.50 -4.85 -6.37
CA SER A 78 -14.92 -5.21 -6.48
C SER A 78 -15.67 -5.06 -5.15
N VAL A 79 -16.84 -4.42 -5.23
CA VAL A 79 -17.74 -4.06 -4.11
C VAL A 79 -18.37 -5.29 -3.44
N GLU A 80 -18.39 -6.46 -4.10
CA GLU A 80 -19.11 -7.66 -3.65
C GLU A 80 -18.63 -8.26 -2.31
N ASN A 81 -17.47 -7.84 -1.79
CA ASN A 81 -16.98 -8.28 -0.49
C ASN A 81 -17.51 -7.47 0.70
N ASP A 82 -18.21 -6.35 0.45
CA ASP A 82 -18.81 -5.57 1.53
C ASP A 82 -20.28 -5.97 1.70
N ALA A 83 -20.60 -6.44 2.92
CA ALA A 83 -21.95 -6.60 3.43
C ALA A 83 -22.83 -5.37 3.06
N PRO A 84 -24.17 -5.50 2.98
CA PRO A 84 -25.06 -4.49 2.40
C PRO A 84 -25.09 -3.20 3.23
N CYS A 85 -24.06 -2.36 3.07
CA CYS A 85 -23.93 -1.04 3.65
C CYS A 85 -24.03 -0.05 2.50
N THR A 86 -25.18 0.60 2.41
CA THR A 86 -25.68 1.43 1.30
C THR A 86 -25.02 2.81 1.19
N SER A 87 -23.82 3.01 1.74
CA SER A 87 -23.09 4.28 1.65
C SER A 87 -21.79 4.12 0.85
N SER A 88 -21.66 4.88 -0.24
CA SER A 88 -20.45 4.98 -1.08
C SER A 88 -19.17 5.30 -0.28
N ASP A 89 -19.29 5.95 0.89
CA ASP A 89 -18.16 6.26 1.79
C ASP A 89 -17.62 5.03 2.57
N SER A 90 -18.30 3.88 2.48
CA SER A 90 -17.88 2.62 3.11
C SER A 90 -16.86 1.85 2.27
N LEU A 91 -16.67 2.21 1.00
CA LEU A 91 -15.69 1.55 0.13
C LEU A 91 -14.29 2.03 0.47
N TRP A 92 -13.37 1.07 0.66
CA TRP A 92 -11.97 1.38 0.97
C TRP A 92 -11.32 2.23 -0.12
N CYS A 93 -11.77 2.04 -1.37
CA CYS A 93 -11.31 2.69 -2.58
C CYS A 93 -12.20 3.86 -3.04
N SER A 94 -13.00 4.50 -2.17
CA SER A 94 -13.90 5.61 -2.55
C SER A 94 -13.23 6.85 -3.21
N PHE A 95 -11.89 6.90 -3.24
CA PHE A 95 -11.11 7.90 -3.97
C PHE A 95 -10.87 7.56 -5.45
N LEU A 96 -11.24 6.36 -5.89
CA LEU A 96 -11.27 5.95 -7.30
C LEU A 96 -12.68 6.19 -7.85
N SER A 97 -12.81 6.67 -9.08
CA SER A 97 -14.13 6.82 -9.72
C SER A 97 -14.71 5.47 -10.14
N GLU A 98 -16.04 5.36 -10.19
CA GLU A 98 -16.73 4.15 -10.64
C GLU A 98 -16.33 3.77 -12.08
N ASP A 99 -16.29 4.75 -13.00
CA ASP A 99 -15.81 4.56 -14.37
C ASP A 99 -14.37 4.00 -14.44
N PHE A 100 -13.51 4.40 -13.49
CA PHE A 100 -12.15 3.91 -13.41
C PHE A 100 -12.10 2.46 -12.96
N ILE A 101 -12.90 2.09 -11.93
CA ILE A 101 -13.01 0.73 -11.43
C ILE A 101 -13.62 -0.20 -12.50
N GLU A 102 -14.63 0.24 -13.23
CA GLU A 102 -15.26 -0.54 -14.31
C GLU A 102 -14.28 -0.79 -15.46
N LYS A 103 -13.62 0.27 -15.95
CA LYS A 103 -12.59 0.16 -16.99
C LYS A 103 -11.45 -0.76 -16.55
N PHE A 104 -10.99 -0.61 -15.31
CA PHE A 104 -9.93 -1.44 -14.75
C PHE A 104 -10.34 -2.92 -14.68
N THR A 105 -11.55 -3.20 -14.23
CA THR A 105 -12.10 -4.56 -14.12
C THR A 105 -12.29 -5.18 -15.50
N SER A 106 -12.75 -4.40 -16.49
CA SER A 106 -12.82 -4.86 -17.88
C SER A 106 -11.43 -5.22 -18.41
N ILE A 107 -10.44 -4.33 -18.28
CA ILE A 107 -9.07 -4.59 -18.75
C ILE A 107 -8.47 -5.84 -18.09
N ALA A 108 -8.66 -6.01 -16.78
CA ALA A 108 -8.16 -7.17 -16.05
C ALA A 108 -8.87 -8.48 -16.46
N ASN A 109 -10.15 -8.41 -16.86
CA ASN A 109 -10.90 -9.54 -17.40
C ASN A 109 -10.53 -9.83 -18.85
N ASP A 110 -10.31 -8.81 -19.68
CA ASP A 110 -9.95 -8.94 -21.10
C ASP A 110 -8.51 -9.44 -21.27
N ALA A 111 -7.61 -9.03 -20.38
CA ALA A 111 -6.28 -9.62 -20.18
C ALA A 111 -6.30 -11.14 -19.97
N SER A 112 -7.46 -11.71 -19.61
CA SER A 112 -7.64 -13.15 -19.48
C SER A 112 -7.96 -13.88 -20.79
N HIS A 113 -8.23 -13.15 -21.88
CA HIS A 113 -8.61 -13.67 -23.20
C HIS A 113 -7.68 -13.16 -24.32
N GLU A 114 -6.52 -13.81 -24.43
CA GLU A 114 -5.64 -13.86 -25.62
C GLU A 114 -4.62 -12.73 -25.88
N SER A 115 -4.66 -11.61 -25.15
CA SER A 115 -3.60 -10.59 -25.23
C SER A 115 -2.81 -10.53 -23.94
N GLU A 116 -1.47 -10.58 -24.02
CA GLU A 116 -0.60 -10.33 -22.87
C GLU A 116 -1.01 -9.01 -22.23
N PRO A 117 -1.42 -9.00 -20.95
CA PRO A 117 -1.76 -7.76 -20.30
C PRO A 117 -0.55 -6.84 -20.32
N SER A 118 -0.70 -5.69 -20.97
CA SER A 118 0.38 -4.72 -21.14
C SER A 118 0.95 -4.34 -19.77
N SER A 119 2.27 -4.21 -19.69
CA SER A 119 2.91 -3.67 -18.49
C SER A 119 2.32 -2.31 -18.17
N GLY A 120 1.92 -2.10 -16.91
CA GLY A 120 1.32 -0.85 -16.48
C GLY A 120 -0.20 -0.71 -16.59
N ILE A 121 -0.97 -1.77 -16.88
CA ILE A 121 -2.46 -1.72 -16.74
C ILE A 121 -2.93 -1.25 -15.36
N PHE A 122 -2.10 -1.47 -14.34
CA PHE A 122 -2.39 -1.10 -12.95
C PHE A 122 -1.71 0.19 -12.50
N PHE A 123 -0.95 0.87 -13.36
CA PHE A 123 -0.12 2.01 -12.97
C PHE A 123 -0.93 3.18 -12.39
N GLU A 124 -2.02 3.57 -13.05
CA GLU A 124 -2.86 4.70 -12.58
C GLU A 124 -3.54 4.37 -11.25
N ALA A 125 -3.99 3.12 -11.07
CA ALA A 125 -4.61 2.66 -9.84
C ALA A 125 -3.59 2.60 -8.71
N TYR A 126 -2.41 2.05 -9.00
CA TYR A 126 -1.27 2.01 -8.09
C TYR A 126 -0.92 3.42 -7.62
N LYS A 127 -0.82 4.40 -8.52
CA LYS A 127 -0.51 5.79 -8.16
C LYS A 127 -1.59 6.42 -7.29
N SER A 128 -2.86 6.16 -7.58
CA SER A 128 -3.97 6.68 -6.78
C SER A 128 -3.99 6.08 -5.37
N VAL A 129 -3.84 4.76 -5.24
CA VAL A 129 -3.79 4.07 -3.95
C VAL A 129 -2.52 4.43 -3.16
N GLN A 130 -1.38 4.54 -3.85
CA GLN A 130 -0.12 5.01 -3.27
C GLN A 130 -0.26 6.44 -2.73
N SER A 131 -0.87 7.35 -3.49
CA SER A 131 -1.12 8.73 -3.03
C SER A 131 -2.03 8.78 -1.80
N PHE A 132 -3.04 7.91 -1.74
CA PHE A 132 -3.90 7.78 -0.57
C PHE A 132 -3.11 7.35 0.69
N LEU A 133 -2.22 6.37 0.57
CA LEU A 133 -1.38 5.93 1.68
C LEU A 133 -0.29 6.95 2.04
N ALA A 134 0.25 7.66 1.05
CA ALA A 134 1.31 8.65 1.23
C ALA A 134 0.85 9.96 1.88
N ASP A 135 -0.45 10.24 1.91
CA ASP A 135 -0.99 11.47 2.52
C ASP A 135 -1.41 11.24 3.99
N ARG A 136 -2.72 11.25 4.30
CA ARG A 136 -3.19 11.22 5.70
C ARG A 136 -2.75 9.97 6.44
N SER A 137 -2.68 8.83 5.78
CA SER A 137 -2.29 7.56 6.40
C SER A 137 -0.82 7.60 6.84
N PHE A 138 0.07 8.13 6.01
CA PHE A 138 1.47 8.34 6.37
C PHE A 138 1.64 9.35 7.51
N ARG A 139 0.89 10.48 7.50
CA ARG A 139 0.94 11.44 8.62
C ARG A 139 0.56 10.81 9.95
N LYS A 140 -0.50 10.00 9.97
CA LYS A 140 -0.90 9.24 11.16
C LYS A 140 0.18 8.25 11.60
N PHE A 141 0.80 7.53 10.65
CA PHE A 141 1.89 6.61 10.94
C PHE A 141 3.03 7.30 11.71
N LEU A 142 3.42 8.52 11.33
CA LEU A 142 4.48 9.29 11.98
C LEU A 142 4.21 9.58 13.47
N GLU A 143 2.95 9.52 13.90
CA GLU A 143 2.54 9.75 15.29
C GLU A 143 2.45 8.45 16.11
N THR A 144 2.67 7.29 15.47
CA THR A 144 2.52 5.98 16.12
C THR A 144 3.81 5.41 16.69
N HIS A 145 3.65 4.39 17.55
CA HIS A 145 4.76 3.60 18.06
C HIS A 145 5.54 2.85 16.95
N TYR A 146 4.91 2.55 15.81
CA TYR A 146 5.59 1.95 14.65
C TYR A 146 6.67 2.89 14.10
N PHE A 147 6.36 4.19 13.96
CA PHE A 147 7.36 5.16 13.53
C PHE A 147 8.43 5.41 14.60
N HIS A 148 8.06 5.43 15.88
CA HIS A 148 9.06 5.49 16.96
C HIS A 148 10.02 4.29 16.91
N ARG A 149 9.53 3.10 16.56
CA ARG A 149 10.35 1.90 16.35
C ARG A 149 11.29 2.06 15.16
N TYR A 150 10.83 2.67 14.07
CA TYR A 150 11.68 3.00 12.92
C TYR A 150 12.82 3.95 13.34
N LEU A 151 12.52 4.98 14.13
CA LEU A 151 13.54 5.91 14.63
C LEU A 151 14.57 5.23 15.54
N GLN A 152 14.14 4.30 16.40
CA GLN A 152 15.05 3.47 17.21
C GLN A 152 16.02 2.68 16.33
N TRP A 153 15.52 2.09 15.23
CA TRP A 153 16.35 1.41 14.25
C TRP A 153 17.33 2.34 13.54
N LYS A 154 16.88 3.52 13.08
CA LYS A 154 17.77 4.52 12.45
C LYS A 154 18.86 5.02 13.39
N TRP A 155 18.60 5.06 14.70
CA TRP A 155 19.60 5.40 15.68
C TRP A 155 20.70 4.32 15.78
N LEU A 156 20.31 3.04 15.77
CA LEU A 156 21.26 1.92 15.79
C LEU A 156 22.14 1.87 14.53
N GLU A 157 21.57 2.10 13.34
CA GLU A 157 22.32 2.12 12.07
C GLU A 157 23.42 3.19 12.03
N LYS A 158 23.26 4.32 12.75
CA LYS A 158 24.29 5.36 12.83
C LYS A 158 25.40 5.08 13.84
N GLY A 159 25.17 4.14 14.75
CA GLY A 159 26.15 3.71 15.75
C GLY A 159 27.02 2.54 15.29
N LEU A 160 26.74 1.97 14.12
CA LEU A 160 27.55 1.00 13.38
C LEU A 160 28.44 1.73 12.36
#